data_AF-A0A352NF36-F1
#
_entry.id   AF-A0A352NF36-F1
#
_cell.length_a   1.000
_cell.length_b   1.000
_cell.length_c   1.000
_cell.angle_alpha   90.00
_cell.angle_beta   90.00
_cell.angle_gamma   90.00
#
_symmetry.space_group_name_H-M   'P 1'
#
loop_
_entity.id
_entity.type
_entity.pdbx_description
1 polymer ?
#
loop_
_entity_poly.entity_id
_entity_poly.type
_entity_poly.pdbx_seq_one_letter_code
_entity_poly.pdbx_strand_id
1 'polypeptide(L)'
;MSSGIIESKDSGESFTGLSGSNWQFTTSESFYIKELTPRNGATNVDLTDVLQASFNGDISVVSGKSLLGAVRVYNKTDGVDVDIDKVEINGDTLAITLEDTLEGDSTFEVTIKAGYLEDEDTGVDFTGLQGSNWRFTTE
;
A
#
# COMPACT_ATOMS: atom_id res chain seq x y z
N MET A 1 -5.11 -2.56 -39.36
CA MET A 1 -5.97 -1.35 -39.45
C MET A 1 -5.94 -0.86 -40.89
N SER A 2 -7.09 -0.67 -41.52
CA SER A 2 -7.17 -0.21 -42.91
C SER A 2 -6.62 1.21 -43.06
N SER A 3 -5.75 1.43 -44.04
CA SER A 3 -5.17 2.75 -44.37
C SER A 3 -6.25 3.74 -44.83
N GLY A 4 -6.08 5.04 -44.54
CA GLY A 4 -6.88 6.12 -45.12
C GLY A 4 -8.05 6.69 -44.29
N ILE A 5 -8.16 6.37 -42.99
CA ILE A 5 -9.22 6.91 -42.11
C ILE A 5 -8.77 8.17 -41.34
N ILE A 6 -7.46 8.36 -41.20
CA ILE A 6 -6.85 9.50 -40.50
C ILE A 6 -5.96 10.21 -41.52
N GLU A 7 -6.04 11.54 -41.61
CA GLU A 7 -5.28 12.36 -42.56
C GLU A 7 -4.76 13.63 -41.86
N SER A 8 -3.55 14.05 -42.23
CA SER A 8 -2.99 15.32 -41.77
C SER A 8 -3.77 16.50 -42.34
N LYS A 9 -4.24 17.39 -41.47
CA LYS A 9 -4.99 18.58 -41.87
C LYS A 9 -4.16 19.57 -42.69
N ASP A 10 -2.84 19.61 -42.49
CA ASP A 10 -1.96 20.59 -43.13
C ASP A 10 -1.33 20.07 -44.42
N SER A 11 -1.07 18.76 -44.53
CA SER A 11 -0.40 18.16 -45.69
C SER A 11 -1.30 17.30 -46.57
N GLY A 12 -2.49 16.90 -46.09
CA GLY A 12 -3.38 15.97 -46.77
C GLY A 12 -2.85 14.52 -46.85
N GLU A 13 -1.80 14.21 -46.08
CA GLU A 13 -1.21 12.88 -46.09
C GLU A 13 -2.03 11.92 -45.21
N SER A 14 -2.42 10.78 -45.79
CA SER A 14 -3.11 9.72 -45.07
C SER A 14 -2.18 8.98 -44.12
N PHE A 15 -2.64 8.76 -42.89
CA PHE A 15 -1.99 7.89 -41.92
C PHE A 15 -1.96 6.46 -42.44
N THR A 16 -0.75 5.92 -42.59
CA THR A 16 -0.51 4.59 -43.15
C THR A 16 -0.84 3.45 -42.17
N GLY A 17 -1.25 3.77 -40.94
CA GLY A 17 -1.53 2.79 -39.89
C GLY A 17 -0.31 2.43 -39.05
N LEU A 18 -0.55 1.78 -37.91
CA LEU A 18 0.47 1.12 -37.09
C LEU A 18 0.54 -0.37 -37.48
N SER A 19 1.75 -0.89 -37.71
CA SER A 19 1.97 -2.35 -37.74
C SER A 19 1.88 -2.91 -36.32
N GLY A 20 1.58 -4.21 -36.17
CA GLY A 20 1.39 -4.84 -34.85
C GLY A 20 2.60 -4.74 -33.91
N SER A 21 3.79 -4.47 -34.43
CA SER A 21 5.01 -4.20 -33.65
C SER A 21 5.13 -2.76 -33.13
N ASN A 22 4.30 -1.83 -33.63
CA ASN A 22 4.43 -0.39 -33.36
C ASN A 22 3.61 0.07 -32.15
N TRP A 23 2.76 -0.79 -31.59
CA TRP A 23 1.97 -0.50 -30.39
C TRP A 23 1.96 -1.73 -29.48
N GLN A 24 2.76 -1.67 -28.43
CA GLN A 24 2.80 -2.68 -27.39
C GLN A 24 2.72 -2.00 -26.03
N PHE A 25 1.96 -2.58 -25.12
CA PHE A 25 1.94 -2.20 -23.72
C PHE A 25 1.93 -3.48 -22.87
N THR A 26 2.49 -3.38 -21.68
CA THR A 26 2.46 -4.44 -20.67
C THR A 26 1.75 -3.89 -19.46
N THR A 27 0.83 -4.66 -18.90
CA THR A 27 0.24 -4.38 -17.59
C THR A 27 1.07 -5.14 -16.55
N SER A 28 1.56 -4.44 -15.54
CA SER A 28 2.14 -5.08 -14.36
C SER A 28 1.03 -5.49 -13.40
N GLU A 29 1.17 -6.65 -12.76
CA GLU A 29 0.35 -6.97 -11.59
C GLU A 29 0.64 -5.94 -10.48
N SER A 30 -0.42 -5.47 -9.83
CA SER A 30 -0.33 -4.49 -8.74
C SER A 30 -0.55 -5.20 -7.41
N PHE A 31 0.36 -5.00 -6.47
CA PHE A 31 0.22 -5.44 -5.08
C PHE A 31 -0.12 -4.24 -4.18
N TYR A 32 -1.27 -4.28 -3.51
CA TYR A 32 -1.83 -3.14 -2.79
C TYR A 32 -2.71 -3.57 -1.60
N ILE A 33 -2.96 -2.62 -0.70
CA ILE A 33 -3.82 -2.80 0.49
C ILE A 33 -5.30 -2.67 0.11
N LYS A 34 -6.12 -3.66 0.46
CA LYS A 34 -7.58 -3.66 0.33
C LYS A 34 -8.25 -2.91 1.47
N GLU A 35 -7.83 -3.17 2.71
CA GLU A 35 -8.49 -2.65 3.90
C GLU A 35 -7.48 -2.36 5.02
N LEU A 36 -7.83 -1.38 5.85
CA LEU A 36 -7.08 -0.96 7.02
C LEU A 36 -8.02 -0.96 8.22
N THR A 37 -7.54 -1.52 9.34
CA THR A 37 -8.23 -1.52 10.61
C THR A 37 -7.28 -1.00 11.68
N PRO A 38 -7.52 0.17 12.28
CA PRO A 38 -8.62 1.11 12.00
C PRO A 38 -8.57 1.70 10.59
N ARG A 39 -9.72 2.09 10.04
CA ARG A 39 -9.79 2.68 8.71
C ARG A 39 -9.05 4.01 8.67
N ASN A 40 -8.34 4.28 7.57
CA ASN A 40 -7.78 5.61 7.35
C ASN A 40 -8.87 6.69 7.42
N GLY A 41 -8.57 7.76 8.15
CA GLY A 41 -9.44 8.88 8.47
C GLY A 41 -10.53 8.59 9.51
N ALA A 42 -10.54 7.41 10.14
CA ALA A 42 -11.51 7.12 11.20
C ALA A 42 -11.28 8.01 12.43
N THR A 43 -12.36 8.37 13.10
CA THR A 43 -12.40 9.14 14.35
C THR A 43 -13.22 8.37 15.37
N ASN A 44 -12.98 8.58 16.66
CA ASN A 44 -13.66 7.85 17.74
C ASN A 44 -13.46 6.34 17.60
N VAL A 45 -12.23 5.94 17.32
CA VAL A 45 -11.81 4.53 17.28
C VAL A 45 -11.70 4.02 18.70
N ASP A 46 -12.36 2.90 19.00
CA ASP A 46 -12.22 2.21 20.29
C ASP A 46 -10.75 1.94 20.60
N LEU A 47 -10.37 2.07 21.87
CA LEU A 47 -8.99 1.82 22.29
C LEU A 47 -8.59 0.38 21.98
N THR A 48 -7.48 0.22 21.27
CA THR A 48 -6.98 -1.08 20.82
C THR A 48 -5.46 -1.08 20.85
N ASP A 49 -4.88 -2.26 20.95
CA ASP A 49 -3.46 -2.58 20.81
C ASP A 49 -3.15 -3.30 19.48
N VAL A 50 -4.16 -3.53 18.62
CA VAL A 50 -3.99 -4.29 17.37
C VAL A 50 -4.41 -3.47 16.16
N LEU A 51 -3.51 -3.38 15.18
CA LEU A 51 -3.72 -2.75 13.89
C LEU A 51 -3.55 -3.79 12.78
N GLN A 52 -4.36 -3.70 11.72
CA GLN A 52 -4.35 -4.67 10.62
C GLN A 52 -4.41 -4.00 9.26
N ALA A 53 -3.64 -4.53 8.31
CA ALA A 53 -3.72 -4.19 6.89
C ALA A 53 -3.93 -5.48 6.08
N SER A 54 -4.98 -5.54 5.26
CA SER A 54 -5.22 -6.66 4.35
C SER A 54 -4.83 -6.28 2.93
N PHE A 55 -4.20 -7.20 2.20
CA PHE A 55 -3.63 -7.00 0.87
C PHE A 55 -4.42 -7.76 -0.18
N ASN A 56 -4.24 -7.44 -1.46
CA ASN A 56 -4.93 -8.15 -2.55
C ASN A 56 -4.34 -9.52 -2.91
N GLY A 57 -3.27 -9.94 -2.21
CA GLY A 57 -2.62 -11.24 -2.32
C GLY A 57 -1.92 -11.59 -1.01
N ASP A 58 -1.44 -12.83 -0.89
CA ASP A 58 -0.70 -13.28 0.27
C ASP A 58 0.64 -12.55 0.39
N ILE A 59 1.09 -12.29 1.62
CA ILE A 59 2.25 -11.44 1.89
C ILE A 59 3.46 -12.30 2.22
N SER A 60 4.64 -11.94 1.70
CA SER A 60 5.91 -12.45 2.20
C SER A 60 6.87 -11.32 2.55
N VAL A 61 7.91 -11.63 3.34
CA VAL A 61 8.96 -10.67 3.71
C VAL A 61 10.09 -10.76 2.71
N VAL A 62 10.46 -9.61 2.13
CA VAL A 62 11.59 -9.52 1.21
C VAL A 62 12.86 -10.06 1.88
N SER A 63 13.58 -10.92 1.18
CA SER A 63 14.79 -11.59 1.71
C SER A 63 15.80 -10.61 2.33
N GLY A 64 16.24 -10.91 3.56
CA GLY A 64 17.19 -10.08 4.30
C GLY A 64 16.57 -8.86 5.00
N LYS A 65 15.25 -8.69 4.95
CA LYS A 65 14.50 -7.70 5.74
C LYS A 65 13.92 -8.32 7.00
N SER A 66 13.57 -7.47 7.96
CA SER A 66 12.85 -7.85 9.17
C SER A 66 11.43 -7.33 9.09
N LEU A 67 10.46 -8.18 9.43
CA LEU A 67 9.04 -7.84 9.46
C LEU A 67 8.74 -6.71 10.45
N LEU A 68 9.32 -6.77 11.66
CA LEU A 68 9.20 -5.69 12.64
C LEU A 68 9.77 -4.37 12.11
N GLY A 69 10.86 -4.43 11.34
CA GLY A 69 11.48 -3.26 10.72
C GLY A 69 10.65 -2.63 9.58
N ALA A 70 9.61 -3.32 9.10
CA ALA A 70 8.73 -2.85 8.03
C ALA A 70 7.74 -1.79 8.50
N VAL A 71 7.41 -1.77 9.79
CA VAL A 71 6.31 -0.95 10.34
C VAL A 71 6.84 0.12 11.29
N ARG A 72 6.13 1.25 11.35
CA ARG A 72 6.27 2.27 12.39
C ARG A 72 4.90 2.80 12.76
N VAL A 73 4.62 2.92 14.05
CA VAL A 73 3.42 3.57 14.57
C VAL A 73 3.84 4.82 15.33
N TYR A 74 3.20 5.94 15.03
CA TYR A 74 3.56 7.25 15.56
C TYR A 74 2.34 7.94 16.17
N ASN A 75 2.41 8.30 17.44
CA ASN A 75 1.44 9.17 18.07
C ASN A 75 1.73 10.62 17.63
N LYS A 76 0.85 11.15 16.78
CA LYS A 76 0.96 12.50 16.24
C LYS A 76 0.55 13.57 17.24
N THR A 77 -0.32 13.24 18.19
CA THR A 77 -0.75 14.16 19.26
C THR A 77 0.43 14.49 20.16
N ASP A 78 1.12 13.46 20.67
CA ASP A 78 2.22 13.62 21.62
C ASP A 78 3.60 13.70 20.96
N GLY A 79 3.67 13.36 19.69
CA GLY A 79 4.86 13.50 18.88
C GLY A 79 5.90 12.40 19.11
N VAL A 80 5.49 11.23 19.57
CA VAL A 80 6.36 10.10 19.96
C VAL A 80 6.05 8.84 19.16
N ASP A 81 7.04 7.96 19.03
CA ASP A 81 6.83 6.62 18.48
C ASP A 81 6.08 5.74 19.50
N VAL A 82 5.21 4.87 18.99
CA VAL A 82 4.52 3.85 19.78
C VAL A 82 5.27 2.53 19.65
N ASP A 83 5.55 1.90 20.79
CA ASP A 83 6.28 0.64 20.83
C ASP A 83 5.44 -0.53 20.30
N ILE A 84 6.07 -1.35 19.45
CA ILE A 84 5.44 -2.49 18.77
C ILE A 84 5.99 -3.76 19.42
N ASP A 85 5.11 -4.56 20.02
CA ASP A 85 5.45 -5.88 20.56
C ASP A 85 5.78 -6.86 19.44
N LYS A 86 4.88 -6.95 18.44
CA LYS A 86 4.99 -7.97 17.40
C LYS A 86 4.34 -7.55 16.10
N VAL A 87 4.90 -8.05 15.00
CA VAL A 87 4.29 -7.99 13.67
C VAL A 87 4.21 -9.39 13.09
N GLU A 88 3.05 -9.77 12.56
CA GLU A 88 2.77 -11.10 12.03
C GLU A 88 2.11 -11.03 10.66
N ILE A 89 2.33 -12.07 9.85
CA ILE A 89 1.66 -12.28 8.58
C ILE A 89 0.77 -13.52 8.70
N ASN A 90 -0.48 -13.39 8.28
CA ASN A 90 -1.43 -14.48 8.15
C ASN A 90 -2.07 -14.42 6.74
N GLY A 91 -1.45 -15.09 5.77
CA GLY A 91 -1.85 -14.99 4.36
C GLY A 91 -1.75 -13.54 3.85
N ASP A 92 -2.88 -12.98 3.44
CA ASP A 92 -3.01 -11.62 2.93
C ASP A 92 -3.06 -10.51 4.00
N THR A 93 -2.94 -10.88 5.29
CA THR A 93 -3.14 -9.93 6.40
C THR A 93 -1.87 -9.72 7.21
N LEU A 94 -1.47 -8.45 7.33
CA LEU A 94 -0.42 -7.97 8.24
C LEU A 94 -1.07 -7.52 9.56
N ALA A 95 -0.73 -8.19 10.66
CA ALA A 95 -1.16 -7.82 12.00
C ALA A 95 0.00 -7.16 12.77
N ILE A 96 -0.29 -6.03 13.41
CA ILE A 96 0.65 -5.23 14.21
C ILE A 96 0.07 -5.16 15.62
N THR A 97 0.75 -5.79 16.57
CA THR A 97 0.40 -5.74 18.00
C THR A 97 1.35 -4.79 18.71
N LEU A 98 0.78 -3.83 19.43
CA LEU A 98 1.49 -2.82 20.20
C LEU A 98 1.80 -3.32 21.61
N GLU A 99 2.81 -2.76 22.27
CA GLU A 99 3.13 -3.14 23.66
C GLU A 99 2.03 -2.72 24.63
N ASP A 100 1.38 -1.58 24.37
CA ASP A 100 0.30 -1.03 25.17
C ASP A 100 -0.91 -0.67 24.30
N THR A 101 -2.09 -0.65 24.93
CA THR A 101 -3.30 -0.09 24.32
C THR A 101 -3.11 1.38 23.99
N LEU A 102 -3.59 1.81 22.81
CA LEU A 102 -3.50 3.21 22.39
C LEU A 102 -4.20 4.16 23.36
N GLU A 103 -3.60 5.34 23.55
CA GLU A 103 -4.17 6.43 24.34
C GLU A 103 -5.43 6.99 23.66
N GLY A 104 -6.40 7.42 24.48
CA GLY A 104 -7.60 8.12 24.00
C GLY A 104 -7.32 9.53 23.52
N ASP A 105 -8.30 10.12 22.83
CA ASP A 105 -8.24 11.49 22.28
C ASP A 105 -6.98 11.77 21.41
N SER A 106 -6.39 10.72 20.83
CA SER A 106 -5.06 10.78 20.21
C SER A 106 -5.09 10.38 18.75
N THR A 107 -4.27 11.06 17.94
CA THR A 107 -4.17 10.78 16.50
C THR A 107 -2.91 9.99 16.22
N PHE A 108 -3.07 8.84 15.57
CA PHE A 108 -1.97 7.94 15.23
C PHE A 108 -1.76 7.87 13.72
N GLU A 109 -0.51 7.68 13.31
CA GLU A 109 -0.12 7.42 11.91
C GLU A 109 0.67 6.12 11.83
N VAL A 110 0.33 5.25 10.88
CA VAL A 110 0.98 3.96 10.66
C VAL A 110 1.69 3.96 9.31
N THR A 111 2.98 3.69 9.32
CA THR A 111 3.81 3.60 8.12
C THR A 111 4.20 2.15 7.87
N ILE A 112 4.02 1.69 6.63
CA ILE A 112 4.59 0.42 6.15
C ILE A 112 5.64 0.77 5.09
N LYS A 113 6.89 0.39 5.30
CA LYS A 113 8.01 0.77 4.44
C LYS A 113 7.95 0.04 3.10
N ALA A 114 8.31 0.75 2.03
CA ALA A 114 8.47 0.18 0.70
C ALA A 114 9.61 -0.85 0.66
N GLY A 115 9.45 -1.93 -0.11
CA GLY A 115 10.50 -2.94 -0.33
C GLY A 115 10.82 -3.81 0.90
N TYR A 116 9.88 -3.92 1.84
CA TYR A 116 9.95 -4.86 2.96
C TYR A 116 9.01 -6.05 2.79
N LEU A 117 7.90 -5.84 2.10
CA LEU A 117 6.88 -6.84 1.82
C LEU A 117 6.75 -7.01 0.31
N GLU A 118 6.44 -8.21 -0.12
CA GLU A 118 6.15 -8.57 -1.50
C GLU A 118 4.94 -9.51 -1.54
N ASP A 119 4.28 -9.57 -2.69
CA ASP A 119 3.27 -10.59 -2.96
C ASP A 119 3.94 -11.97 -3.00
N GLU A 120 3.46 -12.93 -2.21
CA GLU A 120 4.10 -14.24 -2.05
C GLU A 120 4.13 -15.06 -3.35
N ASP A 121 3.09 -14.97 -4.17
CA ASP A 121 2.94 -15.76 -5.39
C ASP A 121 3.70 -15.17 -6.58
N THR A 122 3.71 -13.84 -6.69
CA THR A 122 4.21 -13.11 -7.87
C THR A 122 5.57 -12.46 -7.63
N GLY A 123 5.97 -12.24 -6.38
CA GLY A 123 7.19 -11.52 -5.99
C GLY A 123 7.14 -10.02 -6.27
N VAL A 124 5.95 -9.45 -6.49
CA VAL A 124 5.80 -8.00 -6.71
C VAL A 124 5.98 -7.24 -5.40
N ASP A 125 6.98 -6.36 -5.35
CA ASP A 125 7.27 -5.51 -4.18
C ASP A 125 6.08 -4.61 -3.81
N PHE A 126 5.78 -4.54 -2.52
CA PHE A 126 4.88 -3.52 -1.99
C PHE A 126 5.57 -2.14 -2.01
N THR A 127 4.90 -1.17 -2.62
CA THR A 127 5.42 0.21 -2.78
C THR A 127 5.43 1.01 -1.48
N GLY A 128 4.94 0.44 -0.38
CA GLY A 128 4.85 1.07 0.93
C GLY A 128 3.58 1.90 1.12
N LEU A 129 3.33 2.25 2.38
CA LEU A 129 2.24 3.08 2.86
C LEU A 129 2.81 4.16 3.78
N GLN A 130 2.63 5.42 3.41
CA GLN A 130 3.04 6.55 4.25
C GLN A 130 2.07 6.74 5.42
N GLY A 131 2.56 7.19 6.58
CA GLY A 131 1.73 7.46 7.77
C GLY A 131 0.52 8.35 7.50
N SER A 132 0.65 9.33 6.61
CA SER A 132 -0.46 10.19 6.19
C SER A 132 -1.61 9.47 5.49
N ASN A 133 -1.36 8.27 4.96
CA ASN A 133 -2.32 7.43 4.25
C ASN A 133 -2.94 6.35 5.15
N TRP A 134 -2.46 6.23 6.40
CA TRP A 134 -3.10 5.45 7.45
C TRP A 134 -3.05 6.24 8.77
N ARG A 135 -3.99 7.17 8.88
CA ARG A 135 -4.16 8.03 10.05
C ARG A 135 -5.54 7.83 10.66
N PHE A 136 -5.65 7.73 11.98
CA PHE A 136 -6.93 7.64 12.67
C PHE A 136 -6.85 8.29 14.06
N THR A 137 -8.00 8.54 14.68
CA THR A 137 -8.11 9.16 16.01
C THR A 137 -8.96 8.29 16.93
N THR A 138 -8.44 8.01 18.13
CA THR A 138 -9.12 7.24 19.19
C THR A 138 -10.24 8.05 19.86
N GLU A 139 -11.15 7.36 20.56
CA GLU A 139 -12.19 7.97 21.40
C GLU A 139 -11.67 8.62 22.70
#